data_AF-A0A5J4Q1K2-F1
#
_entry.id   AF-A0A5J4Q1K2-F1
#
_cell.length_a   1.000
_cell.length_b   1.000
_cell.length_c   1.000
_cell.angle_alpha   90.00
_cell.angle_beta   90.00
_cell.angle_gamma   90.00
#
_symmetry.space_group_name_H-M   'P 1'
#
loop_
_entity.id
_entity.type
_entity.pdbx_description
1 polymer ?
#
loop_
_entity_poly.entity_id
_entity_poly.type
_entity_poly.pdbx_seq_one_letter_code
_entity_poly.pdbx_strand_id
1 'polypeptide(L)'
;NFGTNINVYQPVAHESSLGNPNVSWETAVKQNIGVDVKFFRDRLSVTADVFKEERRDILITPDATIPNFVALPSNPPINYGKVENKGYEITVTWEDNIGDVRYRISPNMSFNRNKIIEMMEIRQDYDYQYHTGHKVDQPFGYEFWGFYEGPESEAKYTQQFNVDKFPTQMAMLKPGDCIYVDLNGDGKIDTFDQHAIGYTNFPEYSFGLNLGVSYKGFSLSALLINFN
;
A
#
# COMPACT_ATOMS: atom_id res chain seq x y z
N ASN A 1 -10.38 -17.96 57.01
CA ASN A 1 -9.81 -16.72 56.44
C ASN A 1 -8.30 -16.84 56.55
N PHE A 2 -7.62 -17.23 55.48
CA PHE A 2 -6.16 -17.43 55.48
C PHE A 2 -5.60 -16.88 54.17
N GLY A 3 -4.96 -15.72 54.26
CA GLY A 3 -4.15 -15.18 53.18
C GLY A 3 -2.71 -15.70 53.25
N THR A 4 -1.98 -15.51 52.16
CA THR A 4 -0.61 -14.94 52.17
C THR A 4 -0.37 -14.34 50.79
N ASN A 5 0.03 -13.07 50.74
CA ASN A 5 0.70 -12.50 49.58
C ASN A 5 1.97 -13.33 49.32
N ILE A 6 2.01 -14.04 48.21
CA ILE A 6 3.22 -14.69 47.71
C ILE A 6 3.76 -13.88 46.53
N ASN A 7 4.50 -12.81 46.85
CA ASN A 7 5.52 -12.28 45.95
C ASN A 7 6.74 -13.22 45.98
N VAL A 8 6.54 -14.45 45.52
CA VAL A 8 7.63 -15.41 45.31
C VAL A 8 7.94 -15.36 43.82
N TYR A 9 9.07 -14.73 43.47
CA TYR A 9 9.64 -14.87 42.13
C TYR A 9 10.21 -16.29 42.02
N GLN A 10 9.34 -17.26 41.72
CA GLN A 10 9.76 -18.58 41.28
C GLN A 10 10.38 -18.39 39.89
N PRO A 11 11.64 -18.80 39.63
CA PRO A 11 12.13 -18.93 38.27
C PRO A 11 11.37 -20.08 37.61
N VAL A 12 10.20 -19.76 37.07
CA VAL A 12 9.41 -20.69 36.26
C VAL A 12 9.98 -20.66 34.85
N ALA A 13 10.25 -21.84 34.29
CA ALA A 13 10.55 -21.96 32.88
C ALA A 13 9.32 -21.48 32.10
N HIS A 14 9.46 -20.36 31.39
CA HIS A 14 8.49 -19.90 30.42
C HIS A 14 8.90 -20.45 29.07
N GLU A 15 7.94 -20.98 28.31
CA GLU A 15 8.16 -21.36 26.93
C GLU A 15 8.54 -20.10 26.15
N SER A 16 9.73 -20.08 25.56
CA SER A 16 10.14 -19.01 24.66
C SER A 16 9.45 -19.17 23.31
N SER A 17 9.55 -18.14 22.45
CA SER A 17 9.07 -18.23 21.06
C SER A 17 9.50 -19.54 20.40
N LEU A 18 8.54 -20.25 19.80
CA LEU A 18 8.82 -21.46 19.01
C LEU A 18 9.56 -21.02 17.74
N GLY A 19 10.69 -21.64 17.43
CA GLY A 19 11.41 -21.39 16.19
C GLY A 19 10.86 -22.22 15.03
N ASN A 20 10.90 -21.68 13.81
CA ASN A 20 10.71 -22.47 12.60
C ASN A 20 12.09 -22.82 11.99
N PRO A 21 12.53 -24.10 12.04
CA PRO A 21 13.84 -24.49 11.49
C PRO A 21 13.90 -24.45 9.96
N ASN A 22 12.75 -24.31 9.28
CA ASN A 22 12.65 -24.24 7.83
C ASN A 22 12.68 -22.80 7.29
N VAL A 23 12.92 -21.80 8.15
CA VAL A 23 13.06 -20.41 7.69
C VAL A 23 14.21 -20.32 6.68
N SER A 24 13.90 -19.75 5.53
CA SER A 24 14.83 -19.50 4.44
C SER A 24 14.91 -18.02 4.09
N TRP A 25 15.84 -17.68 3.20
CA TRP A 25 15.93 -16.34 2.61
C TRP A 25 14.73 -16.05 1.71
N GLU A 26 14.31 -14.78 1.68
CA GLU A 26 13.40 -14.28 0.64
C GLU A 26 14.14 -14.25 -0.70
N THR A 27 13.45 -14.60 -1.79
CA THR A 27 14.03 -14.59 -3.14
C THR A 27 13.35 -13.55 -4.01
N ALA A 28 14.14 -12.66 -4.63
CA ALA A 28 13.63 -11.66 -5.57
C ALA A 28 14.10 -11.96 -7.00
N VAL A 29 13.16 -12.13 -7.92
CA VAL A 29 13.42 -12.26 -9.36
C VAL A 29 13.12 -10.93 -10.03
N LYS A 30 14.14 -10.32 -10.62
CA LYS A 30 14.03 -9.00 -11.27
C LYS A 30 14.29 -9.11 -12.76
N GLN A 31 13.44 -8.47 -13.54
CA GLN A 31 13.53 -8.32 -14.99
C GLN A 31 13.52 -6.82 -15.29
N ASN A 32 14.45 -6.37 -16.13
CA ASN A 32 14.53 -4.98 -16.57
C ASN A 32 14.88 -4.96 -18.06
N ILE A 33 14.20 -4.11 -18.81
CA ILE A 33 14.46 -3.84 -20.22
C ILE A 33 14.57 -2.34 -20.37
N GLY A 34 15.73 -1.88 -20.84
CA GLY A 34 16.04 -0.47 -21.02
C GLY A 34 16.34 -0.11 -22.48
N VAL A 35 16.00 1.10 -22.87
CA VAL A 35 16.33 1.71 -24.16
C VAL A 35 16.97 3.07 -23.93
N ASP A 36 18.12 3.31 -24.57
CA ASP A 36 18.80 4.61 -24.59
C ASP A 36 18.96 5.06 -26.04
N VAL A 37 18.47 6.26 -26.35
CA VAL A 37 18.57 6.84 -27.69
C VAL A 37 19.01 8.29 -27.62
N LYS A 38 19.92 8.65 -28.52
CA LYS A 38 20.45 10.01 -28.66
C LYS A 38 20.19 10.56 -30.05
N PHE A 39 19.80 11.83 -30.11
CA PHE A 39 19.46 12.55 -31.34
C PHE A 39 20.18 13.89 -31.39
N PHE A 40 20.22 14.48 -32.59
CA PHE A 40 20.73 15.84 -32.82
C PHE A 40 22.15 16.09 -32.33
N ARG A 41 23.07 15.15 -32.58
CA ARG A 41 24.45 15.17 -32.06
C ARG A 41 24.46 15.20 -30.52
N ASP A 42 23.72 14.26 -29.94
CA ASP A 42 23.58 14.02 -28.50
C ASP A 42 22.91 15.13 -27.68
N ARG A 43 22.32 16.14 -28.34
CA ARG A 43 21.59 17.22 -27.67
C ARG A 43 20.29 16.74 -27.03
N LEU A 44 19.61 15.77 -27.64
CA LEU A 44 18.43 15.13 -27.06
C LEU A 44 18.80 13.69 -26.70
N SER A 45 18.68 13.34 -25.43
CA SER A 45 18.84 11.97 -24.94
C SER A 45 17.53 11.51 -24.29
N VAL A 46 17.09 10.31 -24.62
CA VAL A 46 15.91 9.67 -24.01
C VAL A 46 16.35 8.31 -23.47
N THR A 47 16.13 8.11 -22.18
CA THR A 47 16.35 6.84 -21.48
C THR A 47 15.00 6.37 -20.95
N ALA A 48 14.63 5.15 -21.27
CA ALA A 48 13.39 4.54 -20.78
C ALA A 48 13.65 3.11 -20.33
N ASP A 49 13.20 2.79 -19.13
CA ASP A 49 13.33 1.48 -18.51
C ASP A 49 11.95 0.95 -18.13
N VAL A 50 11.70 -0.33 -18.39
CA VAL A 50 10.53 -1.05 -17.86
C VAL A 50 11.03 -2.18 -16.99
N PHE A 51 10.43 -2.34 -15.81
CA PHE A 51 10.88 -3.33 -14.85
C PHE A 51 9.72 -4.12 -14.25
N LYS A 52 10.04 -5.35 -13.85
CA LYS A 52 9.18 -6.23 -13.09
C LYS A 52 10.03 -6.99 -12.08
N GLU A 53 9.63 -6.92 -10.82
CA GLU A 53 10.18 -7.66 -9.71
C GLU A 53 9.08 -8.56 -9.13
N GLU A 54 9.43 -9.80 -8.83
CA GLU A 54 8.59 -10.68 -8.05
C GLU A 54 9.41 -11.19 -6.86
N ARG A 55 8.94 -10.88 -5.65
CA ARG A 55 9.54 -11.37 -4.42
C ARG A 55 8.69 -12.50 -3.86
N ARG A 56 9.34 -13.62 -3.57
CA ARG A 56 8.74 -14.85 -3.05
C ARG A 56 9.40 -15.21 -1.74
N ASP A 57 8.76 -16.13 -1.02
CA ASP A 57 9.23 -16.64 0.26
C ASP A 57 9.37 -15.51 1.29
N ILE A 58 8.52 -14.48 1.19
CA ILE A 58 8.52 -13.35 2.12
C ILE A 58 8.16 -13.88 3.50
N LEU A 59 8.95 -13.48 4.49
CA LEU A 59 8.78 -13.94 5.86
C LEU A 59 7.57 -13.24 6.47
N ILE A 60 6.58 -14.01 6.89
CA ILE A 60 5.35 -13.51 7.51
C ILE A 60 5.12 -14.21 8.86
N THR A 61 4.42 -13.50 9.75
CA THR A 61 3.90 -14.11 10.98
C THR A 61 2.44 -14.50 10.76
N PRO A 62 2.05 -15.77 10.95
CA PRO A 62 0.72 -16.27 10.61
C PRO A 62 -0.36 -15.95 11.66
N ASP A 63 -0.35 -14.73 12.22
CA ASP A 63 -1.16 -14.35 13.39
C ASP A 63 -2.67 -14.46 13.18
N ALA A 64 -3.13 -14.25 11.94
CA ALA A 64 -4.56 -14.36 11.61
C ALA A 64 -5.04 -15.81 11.50
N THR A 65 -4.14 -16.79 11.30
CA THR A 65 -4.52 -18.16 10.91
C THR A 65 -4.22 -19.21 11.98
N ILE A 66 -3.30 -18.95 12.90
CA ILE A 66 -3.05 -19.83 14.04
C ILE A 66 -4.03 -19.47 15.17
N PRO A 67 -4.90 -20.39 15.59
CA PRO A 67 -5.87 -20.10 16.65
C PRO A 67 -5.21 -19.83 18.01
N ASN A 68 -5.78 -18.88 18.76
CA ASN A 68 -5.28 -18.51 20.10
C ASN A 68 -5.26 -19.67 21.11
N PHE A 69 -6.08 -20.72 20.92
CA PHE A 69 -6.09 -21.87 21.83
C PHE A 69 -4.80 -22.70 21.79
N VAL A 70 -3.96 -22.53 20.76
CA VAL A 70 -2.63 -23.17 20.68
C VAL A 70 -1.69 -22.61 21.76
N ALA A 71 -2.03 -21.46 22.36
CA ALA A 71 -1.34 -20.86 23.51
C ALA A 71 0.16 -20.63 23.31
N LEU A 72 0.59 -20.45 22.05
CA LEU A 72 1.97 -20.08 21.75
C LEU A 72 2.23 -18.64 22.20
N PRO A 73 3.38 -18.34 22.83
CA PRO A 73 3.75 -16.99 23.22
C PRO A 73 3.95 -16.06 22.02
N SER A 74 4.32 -16.61 20.86
CA SER A 74 4.35 -15.94 19.56
C SER A 74 4.33 -16.98 18.45
N ASN A 75 3.68 -16.71 17.33
CA ASN A 75 3.70 -17.62 16.19
C ASN A 75 5.08 -17.61 15.50
N PRO A 76 5.65 -18.80 15.17
CA PRO A 76 6.88 -18.85 14.40
C PRO A 76 6.69 -18.24 13.01
N PRO A 77 7.63 -17.41 12.52
CA PRO A 77 7.55 -16.87 11.18
C PRO A 77 7.73 -17.96 10.12
N ILE A 78 7.06 -17.79 8.98
CA ILE A 78 7.09 -18.73 7.86
C ILE A 78 7.35 -17.98 6.55
N ASN A 79 8.05 -18.62 5.62
CA ASN A 79 8.20 -18.12 4.25
C ASN A 79 6.94 -18.46 3.45
N TYR A 80 6.14 -17.47 3.12
CA TYR A 80 4.86 -17.69 2.42
C TYR A 80 4.44 -16.51 1.54
N GLY A 81 4.76 -15.28 1.95
CA GLY A 81 4.30 -14.10 1.23
C GLY A 81 4.90 -13.99 -0.17
N LYS A 82 4.12 -13.43 -1.09
CA LYS A 82 4.52 -13.15 -2.47
C LYS A 82 3.99 -11.79 -2.93
N VAL A 83 4.89 -10.95 -3.41
CA VAL A 83 4.57 -9.60 -3.91
C VAL A 83 5.16 -9.41 -5.30
N GLU A 84 4.36 -8.88 -6.22
CA GLU A 84 4.81 -8.38 -7.52
C GLU A 84 4.97 -6.86 -7.43
N ASN A 85 6.06 -6.34 -7.97
CA ASN A 85 6.28 -4.91 -8.15
C ASN A 85 6.66 -4.64 -9.60
N LYS A 86 6.01 -3.67 -10.25
CA LYS A 86 6.31 -3.35 -11.66
C LYS A 86 6.16 -1.87 -11.93
N GLY A 87 6.85 -1.43 -12.95
CA GLY A 87 6.91 -0.01 -13.24
C GLY A 87 7.71 0.32 -14.47
N TYR A 88 7.86 1.62 -14.68
CA TYR A 88 8.69 2.17 -15.72
C TYR A 88 9.30 3.49 -15.29
N GLU A 89 10.45 3.82 -15.86
CA GLU A 89 11.15 5.07 -15.64
C GLU A 89 11.48 5.69 -17.00
N ILE A 90 11.26 6.99 -17.13
CA ILE A 90 11.53 7.73 -18.36
C ILE A 90 12.29 8.99 -17.97
N THR A 91 13.43 9.21 -18.60
CA THR A 91 14.19 10.45 -18.51
C THR A 91 14.37 11.01 -19.91
N VAL A 92 14.00 12.28 -20.08
CA VAL A 92 14.26 13.03 -21.31
C VAL A 92 15.22 14.15 -20.94
N THR A 93 16.35 14.24 -21.63
CA THR A 93 17.35 15.27 -21.42
C THR A 93 17.55 16.06 -22.70
N TRP A 94 17.43 17.38 -22.61
CA TRP A 94 17.85 18.32 -23.64
C TRP A 94 19.04 19.15 -23.13
N GLU A 95 20.14 19.10 -23.87
CA GLU A 95 21.36 19.86 -23.61
C GLU A 95 21.78 20.60 -24.87
N ASP A 96 22.08 21.89 -24.74
CA ASP A 96 22.49 22.73 -25.86
C ASP A 96 23.21 24.00 -25.41
N ASN A 97 23.83 24.68 -26.37
CA ASN A 97 24.57 25.92 -26.18
C ASN A 97 23.99 27.03 -27.07
N ILE A 98 23.76 28.21 -26.49
CA ILE A 98 23.44 29.45 -27.21
C ILE A 98 24.56 30.44 -26.93
N GLY A 99 25.49 30.59 -27.88
CA GLY A 99 26.72 31.37 -27.66
C GLY A 99 27.55 30.77 -26.51
N ASP A 100 27.85 31.60 -25.51
CA ASP A 100 28.60 31.18 -24.30
C ASP A 100 27.69 30.57 -23.20
N VAL A 101 26.38 30.53 -23.40
CA VAL A 101 25.42 29.98 -22.45
C VAL A 101 25.22 28.50 -22.76
N ARG A 102 25.51 27.62 -21.80
CA ARG A 102 25.18 26.20 -21.84
C ARG A 102 23.98 25.94 -20.95
N TYR A 103 23.02 25.16 -21.40
CA TYR A 103 21.84 24.84 -20.61
C TYR A 103 21.42 23.38 -20.73
N ARG A 104 20.76 22.89 -19.69
CA ARG A 104 20.27 21.53 -19.54
C ARG A 104 18.85 21.56 -18.98
N ILE A 105 17.95 20.81 -19.61
CA ILE A 105 16.58 20.59 -19.14
C ILE A 105 16.36 19.07 -19.14
N SER A 106 16.11 18.49 -17.97
CA SER A 106 16.07 17.05 -17.79
C SER A 106 14.88 16.63 -16.91
N PRO A 107 13.66 16.63 -17.45
CA PRO A 107 12.53 15.98 -16.80
C PRO A 107 12.73 14.46 -16.68
N ASN A 108 12.24 13.91 -15.58
CA ASN A 108 12.11 12.47 -15.37
C ASN A 108 10.73 12.16 -14.77
N MET A 109 10.26 10.95 -15.05
CA MET A 109 9.03 10.39 -14.50
C MET A 109 9.28 8.92 -14.18
N SER A 110 8.80 8.47 -13.02
CA SER A 110 8.72 7.05 -12.68
C SER A 110 7.29 6.68 -12.34
N PHE A 111 6.91 5.47 -12.73
CA PHE A 111 5.69 4.80 -12.30
C PHE A 111 6.07 3.53 -11.56
N ASN A 112 5.49 3.30 -10.39
CA ASN A 112 5.71 2.08 -9.62
C ASN A 112 4.40 1.59 -8.96
N ARG A 113 4.07 0.31 -9.13
CA ARG A 113 2.92 -0.31 -8.49
C ARG A 113 3.28 -1.70 -7.99
N ASN A 114 3.02 -1.92 -6.71
CA ASN A 114 3.09 -3.23 -6.07
C ASN A 114 1.70 -3.90 -6.01
N LYS A 115 1.71 -5.23 -5.86
CA LYS A 115 0.52 -6.04 -5.68
C LYS A 115 0.86 -7.27 -4.85
N ILE A 116 0.05 -7.54 -3.83
CA ILE A 116 0.10 -8.80 -3.08
C ILE A 116 -0.45 -9.91 -3.98
N ILE A 117 0.40 -10.88 -4.27
CA ILE A 117 0.06 -12.06 -5.08
C ILE A 117 -0.37 -13.20 -4.15
N GLU A 118 0.27 -13.31 -2.99
CA GLU A 118 -0.01 -14.34 -2.00
C GLU A 118 0.32 -13.80 -0.61
N MET A 119 -0.60 -13.98 0.33
CA MET A 119 -0.37 -13.77 1.75
C MET A 119 -1.25 -14.72 2.54
N MET A 120 -0.88 -14.97 3.80
CA MET A 120 -1.63 -15.88 4.64
C MET A 120 -2.83 -15.16 5.25
N GLU A 121 -4.00 -15.45 4.69
CA GLU A 121 -5.28 -14.89 5.11
C GLU A 121 -6.23 -16.01 5.51
N ILE A 122 -7.14 -15.71 6.45
CA ILE A 122 -8.31 -16.55 6.67
C ILE A 122 -9.24 -16.45 5.46
N ARG A 123 -9.97 -17.54 5.20
CA ARG A 123 -11.03 -17.52 4.19
C ARG A 123 -12.05 -16.43 4.56
N GLN A 124 -12.29 -15.53 3.62
CA GLN A 124 -13.31 -14.50 3.73
C GLN A 124 -14.63 -14.98 3.10
N ASP A 125 -15.73 -14.36 3.53
CA ASP A 125 -17.07 -14.65 3.01
C ASP A 125 -17.32 -13.91 1.69
N TYR A 126 -16.67 -12.77 1.49
CA TYR A 126 -16.78 -11.96 0.27
C TYR A 126 -15.42 -11.63 -0.35
N ASP A 127 -15.35 -11.60 -1.68
CA ASP A 127 -14.09 -11.41 -2.42
C ASP A 127 -13.41 -10.05 -2.13
N TYR A 128 -14.17 -9.00 -1.83
CA TYR A 128 -13.63 -7.66 -1.56
C TYR A 128 -12.95 -7.52 -0.18
N GLN A 129 -13.07 -8.52 0.69
CA GLN A 129 -12.44 -8.53 2.01
C GLN A 129 -10.99 -9.05 1.98
N TYR A 130 -10.57 -9.69 0.88
CA TYR A 130 -9.19 -10.18 0.75
C TYR A 130 -8.22 -9.02 0.51
N HIS A 131 -7.10 -9.00 1.22
CA HIS A 131 -5.98 -8.10 0.95
C HIS A 131 -5.15 -8.61 -0.23
N THR A 132 -5.11 -9.92 -0.44
CA THR A 132 -4.57 -10.52 -1.65
C THR A 132 -5.22 -9.89 -2.88
N GLY A 133 -4.40 -9.40 -3.81
CA GLY A 133 -4.87 -8.67 -4.99
C GLY A 133 -4.75 -7.16 -4.88
N HIS A 134 -4.59 -6.61 -3.68
CA HIS A 134 -4.39 -5.18 -3.44
C HIS A 134 -2.91 -4.83 -3.27
N LYS A 135 -2.62 -3.53 -3.12
CA LYS A 135 -1.28 -3.04 -2.83
C LYS A 135 -0.88 -3.41 -1.40
N VAL A 136 0.41 -3.60 -1.17
CA VAL A 136 1.00 -3.66 0.17
C VAL A 136 0.67 -2.37 0.91
N ASP A 137 0.25 -2.51 2.17
CA ASP A 137 -0.20 -1.43 3.05
C ASP A 137 -1.42 -0.65 2.54
N GLN A 138 -2.22 -1.23 1.64
CA GLN A 138 -3.53 -0.66 1.27
C GLN A 138 -4.42 -0.62 2.52
N PRO A 139 -4.98 0.55 2.89
CA PRO A 139 -5.91 0.63 4.00
C PRO A 139 -7.17 -0.18 3.72
N PHE A 140 -7.68 -0.88 4.73
CA PHE A 140 -8.99 -1.54 4.70
C PHE A 140 -9.91 -0.89 5.73
N GLY A 141 -11.18 -0.74 5.37
CA GLY A 141 -12.18 -0.14 6.23
C GLY A 141 -13.53 -0.02 5.55
N TYR A 142 -14.41 0.77 6.16
CA TYR A 142 -15.77 0.99 5.69
C TYR A 142 -15.83 2.08 4.62
N GLU A 143 -16.63 1.85 3.59
CA GLU A 143 -16.84 2.86 2.54
C GLU A 143 -17.70 4.01 3.09
N PHE A 144 -17.12 5.21 3.16
CA PHE A 144 -17.84 6.41 3.59
C PHE A 144 -18.77 6.91 2.48
N TRP A 145 -20.06 7.00 2.78
CA TRP A 145 -21.05 7.57 1.87
C TRP A 145 -21.27 9.07 2.11
N GLY A 146 -21.46 9.46 3.37
CA GLY A 146 -21.84 10.83 3.72
C GLY A 146 -22.09 11.02 5.20
N PHE A 147 -22.51 12.23 5.57
CA PHE A 147 -22.87 12.56 6.95
C PHE A 147 -24.37 12.38 7.19
N TYR A 148 -24.73 11.91 8.38
CA TYR A 148 -26.12 11.77 8.78
C TYR A 148 -26.78 13.12 9.06
N GLU A 149 -27.92 13.37 8.41
CA GLU A 149 -28.73 14.58 8.53
C GLU A 149 -30.15 14.25 9.06
N GLY A 150 -30.38 13.03 9.53
CA GLY A 150 -31.71 12.53 9.87
C GLY A 150 -32.40 11.82 8.70
N PRO A 151 -33.75 11.72 8.73
CA PRO A 151 -34.51 10.97 7.73
C PRO A 151 -34.27 11.38 6.27
N GLU A 152 -33.84 12.61 6.04
CA GLU A 152 -33.48 13.07 4.69
C GLU A 152 -32.26 12.32 4.13
N SER A 153 -31.20 12.17 4.93
CA SER A 153 -30.01 11.40 4.53
C SER A 153 -30.33 9.91 4.33
N GLU A 154 -31.23 9.34 5.14
CA GLU A 154 -31.70 7.96 4.95
C GLU A 154 -32.48 7.78 3.64
N ALA A 155 -33.36 8.74 3.30
CA ALA A 155 -34.10 8.74 2.03
C ALA A 155 -33.17 8.89 0.81
N LYS A 156 -32.16 9.77 0.91
CA LYS A 156 -31.13 9.94 -0.13
C LYS A 156 -30.32 8.64 -0.33
N TYR A 157 -29.91 8.00 0.77
CA TYR A 157 -29.17 6.74 0.72
C TYR A 157 -30.00 5.64 0.05
N THR A 158 -31.22 5.41 0.53
CA THR A 158 -32.13 4.37 0.02
C THR A 158 -32.43 4.58 -1.46
N GLN A 159 -32.61 5.81 -1.90
CA GLN A 159 -32.78 6.16 -3.32
C GLN A 159 -31.51 5.88 -4.14
N GLN A 160 -30.32 6.26 -3.64
CA GLN A 160 -29.06 6.10 -4.36
C GLN A 160 -28.67 4.63 -4.55
N PHE A 161 -28.79 3.83 -3.48
CA PHE A 161 -28.44 2.41 -3.51
C PHE A 161 -29.60 1.50 -3.93
N ASN A 162 -30.79 2.08 -4.16
CA ASN A 162 -32.01 1.36 -4.53
C ASN A 162 -32.33 0.22 -3.56
N VAL A 163 -32.35 0.53 -2.26
CA VAL A 163 -32.66 -0.40 -1.16
C VAL A 163 -33.93 0.03 -0.44
N ASP A 164 -34.73 -0.95 -0.01
CA ASP A 164 -36.04 -0.69 0.63
C ASP A 164 -35.93 0.00 1.99
N LYS A 165 -34.80 -0.20 2.69
CA LYS A 165 -34.57 0.32 4.03
C LYS A 165 -33.12 0.77 4.20
N PHE A 166 -32.94 1.88 4.93
CA PHE A 166 -31.63 2.32 5.37
C PHE A 166 -30.96 1.28 6.28
N PRO A 167 -29.70 0.90 6.03
CA PRO A 167 -29.02 -0.13 6.80
C PRO A 167 -28.74 0.32 8.23
N THR A 168 -28.78 -0.64 9.16
CA THR A 168 -28.46 -0.39 10.55
C THR A 168 -26.96 -0.13 10.69
N GLN A 169 -26.57 1.11 11.01
CA GLN A 169 -25.17 1.46 11.20
C GLN A 169 -24.60 0.88 12.52
N MET A 170 -23.28 0.84 12.63
CA MET A 170 -22.55 0.31 13.79
C MET A 170 -22.86 1.02 15.13
N ALA A 171 -23.46 2.21 15.08
CA ALA A 171 -23.86 2.99 16.24
C ALA A 171 -25.18 3.73 15.99
N MET A 172 -25.82 4.19 17.07
CA MET A 172 -26.97 5.08 16.98
C MET A 172 -26.52 6.45 16.44
N LEU A 173 -26.92 6.76 15.21
CA LEU A 173 -26.51 7.97 14.51
C LEU A 173 -27.07 9.25 15.15
N LYS A 174 -26.22 10.27 15.20
CA LYS A 174 -26.54 11.67 15.51
C LYS A 174 -26.14 12.55 14.32
N PRO A 175 -26.77 13.73 14.16
CA PRO A 175 -26.43 14.64 13.08
C PRO A 175 -24.92 14.92 13.01
N GLY A 176 -24.31 14.71 11.84
CA GLY A 176 -22.87 14.83 11.61
C GLY A 176 -22.07 13.53 11.75
N ASP A 177 -22.68 12.43 12.21
CA ASP A 177 -22.02 11.12 12.23
C ASP A 177 -21.83 10.58 10.81
N CYS A 178 -20.83 9.72 10.62
CA CYS A 178 -20.56 9.07 9.34
C CYS A 178 -21.59 7.97 9.03
N ILE A 179 -22.02 7.92 7.78
CA ILE A 179 -22.80 6.82 7.21
C ILE A 179 -21.88 6.00 6.31
N TYR A 180 -21.95 4.69 6.46
CA TYR A 180 -21.21 3.72 5.66
C TYR A 180 -22.11 2.95 4.70
N VAL A 181 -21.50 2.45 3.62
CA VAL A 181 -22.17 1.65 2.59
C VAL A 181 -22.30 0.19 3.06
N ASP A 182 -23.48 -0.39 2.88
CA ASP A 182 -23.74 -1.82 3.04
C ASP A 182 -23.31 -2.51 1.74
N LEU A 183 -22.23 -3.27 1.80
CA LEU A 183 -21.59 -3.89 0.65
C LEU A 183 -22.24 -5.23 0.28
N ASN A 184 -22.79 -5.94 1.26
CA ASN A 184 -23.35 -7.28 1.06
C ASN A 184 -24.88 -7.29 0.90
N GLY A 185 -25.55 -6.17 1.18
CA GLY A 185 -26.99 -5.97 1.04
C GLY A 185 -27.83 -6.63 2.13
N ASP A 186 -27.27 -6.93 3.30
CA ASP A 186 -27.98 -7.60 4.40
C ASP A 186 -28.76 -6.63 5.33
N GLY A 187 -28.63 -5.33 5.09
CA GLY A 187 -29.30 -4.26 5.81
C GLY A 187 -28.61 -3.85 7.12
N LYS A 188 -27.35 -4.23 7.33
CA LYS A 188 -26.54 -3.87 8.50
C LYS A 188 -25.13 -3.52 8.05
N ILE A 189 -24.47 -2.67 8.83
CA ILE A 189 -23.05 -2.38 8.67
C ILE A 189 -22.28 -3.16 9.73
N ASP A 190 -21.46 -4.12 9.30
CA ASP A 190 -20.61 -4.93 10.17
C ASP A 190 -19.26 -5.31 9.52
N THR A 191 -18.56 -6.29 10.08
CA THR A 191 -17.24 -6.73 9.57
C THR A 191 -17.25 -7.19 8.11
N PHE A 192 -18.41 -7.53 7.56
CA PHE A 192 -18.58 -7.89 6.15
C PHE A 192 -18.62 -6.69 5.21
N ASP A 193 -18.65 -5.45 5.72
CA ASP A 193 -18.67 -4.22 4.91
C ASP A 193 -17.32 -3.51 4.86
N GLN A 194 -16.24 -4.25 5.16
CA GLN A 194 -14.88 -3.77 5.04
C GLN A 194 -14.25 -4.18 3.71
N HIS A 195 -13.64 -3.23 3.03
CA HIS A 195 -12.91 -3.44 1.78
C HIS A 195 -11.72 -2.50 1.69
N ALA A 196 -10.90 -2.64 0.64
CA ALA A 196 -9.80 -1.73 0.35
C ALA A 196 -10.30 -0.29 0.11
N ILE A 197 -9.80 0.67 0.89
CA ILE A 197 -10.16 2.10 0.82
C ILE A 197 -8.93 2.99 0.66
N GLY A 198 -9.10 4.15 0.03
CA GLY A 198 -8.07 5.18 -0.07
C GLY A 198 -6.85 4.76 -0.88
N TYR A 199 -5.70 5.37 -0.57
CA TYR A 199 -4.42 5.12 -1.22
C TYR A 199 -3.37 4.65 -0.22
N THR A 200 -2.37 3.94 -0.71
CA THR A 200 -1.16 3.63 0.04
C THR A 200 -0.29 4.87 0.24
N ASN A 201 0.61 4.81 1.22
CA ASN A 201 1.63 5.86 1.42
C ASN A 201 2.77 5.83 0.38
N PHE A 202 2.73 4.87 -0.55
CA PHE A 202 3.66 4.77 -1.66
C PHE A 202 3.06 5.46 -2.90
N PRO A 203 3.66 6.57 -3.40
CA PRO A 203 3.19 7.24 -4.59
C PRO A 203 3.39 6.33 -5.80
N GLU A 204 2.41 6.34 -6.71
CA GLU A 204 2.54 5.56 -7.93
C GLU A 204 3.35 6.32 -8.97
N TYR A 205 3.20 7.64 -9.01
CA TYR A 205 3.90 8.50 -9.95
C TYR A 205 4.83 9.44 -9.20
N SER A 206 6.09 9.47 -9.62
CA SER A 206 7.04 10.49 -9.17
C SER A 206 7.59 11.24 -10.37
N PHE A 207 7.62 12.56 -10.27
CA PHE A 207 8.13 13.46 -11.30
C PHE A 207 9.31 14.25 -10.78
N GLY A 208 10.32 14.44 -11.62
CA GLY A 208 11.47 15.27 -11.33
C GLY A 208 11.78 16.19 -12.51
N LEU A 209 12.29 17.39 -12.22
CA LEU A 209 12.80 18.31 -13.22
C LEU A 209 14.16 18.82 -12.77
N ASN A 210 15.20 18.46 -13.51
CA ASN A 210 16.56 18.94 -13.30
C ASN A 210 16.89 20.01 -14.36
N LEU A 211 17.25 21.21 -13.90
CA LEU A 211 17.63 22.35 -14.73
C LEU A 211 19.06 22.74 -14.43
N GLY A 212 19.82 23.08 -15.47
CA GLY A 212 21.19 23.60 -15.35
C GLY A 212 21.44 24.71 -16.35
N VAL A 213 22.13 25.77 -15.92
CA VAL A 213 22.62 26.84 -16.79
C VAL A 213 24.04 27.18 -16.40
N SER A 214 24.91 27.40 -17.38
CA SER A 214 26.29 27.86 -17.17
C SER A 214 26.65 28.95 -18.16
N TYR A 215 27.34 29.99 -17.68
CA TYR A 215 27.79 31.12 -18.50
C TYR A 215 29.11 31.67 -17.96
N LYS A 216 30.16 31.68 -18.78
CA LYS A 216 31.48 32.28 -18.49
C LYS A 216 32.04 32.01 -17.08
N GLY A 217 31.99 30.75 -16.64
CA GLY A 217 32.52 30.32 -15.35
C GLY A 217 31.52 30.37 -14.18
N PHE A 218 30.31 30.90 -14.38
CA PHE A 218 29.20 30.80 -13.43
C PHE A 218 28.28 29.65 -13.79
N SER A 219 27.76 28.93 -12.78
CA SER A 219 26.79 27.85 -12.95
C SER A 219 25.64 27.96 -11.95
N LEU A 220 24.43 27.68 -12.41
CA LEU A 220 23.23 27.54 -11.61
C LEU A 220 22.57 26.20 -11.92
N SER A 221 22.10 25.50 -10.89
CA SER A 221 21.31 24.28 -11.03
C SER A 221 20.08 24.32 -10.13
N ALA A 222 18.97 23.78 -10.60
CA ALA A 222 17.74 23.62 -9.83
C ALA A 222 17.19 22.20 -9.99
N LEU A 223 16.62 21.66 -8.91
CA LEU A 223 15.93 20.38 -8.89
C LEU A 223 14.54 20.59 -8.29
N LEU A 224 13.51 20.16 -9.02
CA LEU A 224 12.13 20.12 -8.55
C LEU A 224 11.69 18.67 -8.52
N ILE A 225 10.95 18.28 -7.47
CA ILE A 225 10.46 16.91 -7.26
C ILE A 225 8.99 16.98 -6.84
N ASN A 226 8.16 16.10 -7.39
CA ASN A 226 6.76 15.94 -7.01
C ASN A 226 6.39 14.45 -6.95
N PHE A 227 5.52 14.09 -6.00
CA PHE A 227 5.02 12.74 -5.77
C PHE A 227 3.49 12.76 -5.82
N ASN A 228 2.88 11.79 -6.50
CA ASN A 228 1.42 11.62 -6.61
C ASN A 228 1.04 10.14 -6.47
#